data_AF-A0AAV3P804-F1
#
_entry.id   AF-A0AAV3P804-F1
#
_cell.length_a   1.000
_cell.length_b   1.000
_cell.length_c   1.000
_cell.angle_alpha   90.00
_cell.angle_beta   90.00
_cell.angle_gamma   90.00
#
_symmetry.space_group_name_H-M   'P 1'
#
loop_
_entity.id
_entity.type
_entity.pdbx_description
1 polymer ?
#
loop_
_entity_poly.entity_id
_entity_poly.type
_entity_poly.pdbx_seq_one_letter_code
_entity_poly.pdbx_strand_id
1 'polypeptide(L)'
;MPISNTQHQRPQGRDASKRLKGKSKKISKVEVVEKAVECHEDYMAFRKNELERYEAMEAAKLRTKNMKLFMKLKEKQYMDTNDKKLMELLELELFGHN
;
A
#
# COMPACT_ATOMS: atom_id res chain seq x y z
N MET A 1 -17.66 1.80 -79.12
CA MET A 1 -16.96 2.17 -77.87
C MET A 1 -17.11 1.04 -76.88
N PRO A 2 -16.03 0.65 -76.18
CA PRO A 2 -16.15 0.35 -74.76
C PRO A 2 -15.09 1.08 -73.92
N ILE A 3 -15.47 1.29 -72.67
CA ILE A 3 -14.86 2.14 -71.65
C ILE A 3 -13.76 1.38 -70.89
N SER A 4 -12.75 2.16 -70.53
CA SER A 4 -11.60 1.94 -69.65
C SER A 4 -11.81 0.96 -68.50
N ASN A 5 -10.85 0.05 -68.28
CA ASN A 5 -10.71 -0.67 -67.01
C ASN A 5 -9.41 -0.25 -66.34
N THR A 6 -9.53 0.24 -65.12
CA THR A 6 -8.49 0.88 -64.32
C THR A 6 -7.56 -0.12 -63.65
N GLN A 7 -6.34 0.38 -63.47
CA GLN A 7 -5.19 -0.13 -62.74
C GLN A 7 -5.50 -0.93 -61.46
N HIS A 8 -4.86 -2.09 -61.31
CA HIS A 8 -4.28 -2.52 -60.05
C HIS A 8 -2.99 -3.30 -60.32
N GLN A 9 -1.86 -2.59 -60.36
CA GLN A 9 -0.54 -3.21 -60.15
C GLN A 9 -0.51 -3.78 -58.73
N ARG A 10 -0.42 -5.10 -58.61
CA ARG A 10 -0.03 -5.74 -57.34
C ARG A 10 1.49 -5.67 -57.25
N PRO A 11 2.09 -5.04 -56.21
CA PRO A 11 3.53 -5.11 -56.04
C PRO A 11 3.95 -6.55 -55.79
N GLN A 12 4.73 -7.10 -56.73
CA GLN A 12 5.53 -8.29 -56.50
C GLN A 12 6.54 -8.00 -55.38
N GLY A 13 6.89 -9.05 -54.65
CA GLY A 13 8.12 -9.03 -53.85
C GLY A 13 7.88 -8.60 -52.41
N ARG A 14 7.44 -9.60 -51.64
CA ARG A 14 7.57 -9.72 -50.19
C ARG A 14 9.02 -9.45 -49.78
N ASP A 15 9.37 -8.19 -49.58
CA ASP A 15 10.71 -7.80 -49.18
C ASP A 15 10.99 -8.36 -47.78
N ALA A 16 12.14 -9.02 -47.67
CA ALA A 16 12.49 -9.89 -46.55
C ALA A 16 12.65 -9.08 -45.27
N SER A 17 11.57 -8.93 -44.51
CA SER A 17 11.64 -8.57 -43.10
C SER A 17 12.33 -9.73 -42.39
N LYS A 18 13.65 -9.63 -42.22
CA LYS A 18 14.42 -10.48 -41.30
C LYS A 18 13.84 -10.28 -39.91
N ARG A 19 12.81 -11.05 -39.58
CA ARG A 19 12.36 -11.24 -38.21
C ARG A 19 13.56 -11.80 -37.45
N LEU A 20 14.25 -10.96 -36.70
CA LEU A 20 15.11 -11.39 -35.61
C LEU A 20 14.28 -12.37 -34.78
N LYS A 21 14.51 -13.67 -34.97
CA LYS A 21 14.00 -14.70 -34.07
C LYS A 21 14.79 -14.56 -32.78
N GLY A 22 14.47 -13.52 -32.01
CA GLY A 22 14.82 -13.47 -30.60
C GLY A 22 14.30 -14.76 -29.99
N LYS A 23 15.19 -15.58 -29.43
CA LYS A 23 14.80 -16.77 -28.70
C LYS A 23 13.88 -16.29 -27.58
N SER A 24 12.58 -16.53 -27.70
CA SER A 24 11.66 -16.32 -26.59
C SER A 24 12.13 -17.23 -25.47
N LYS A 25 12.62 -16.65 -24.37
CA LYS A 25 13.13 -17.39 -23.22
C LYS A 25 11.91 -18.12 -22.65
N LYS A 26 11.89 -19.45 -22.76
CA LYS A 26 10.83 -20.28 -22.18
C LYS A 26 10.98 -20.19 -20.66
N ILE A 27 10.19 -19.33 -20.03
CA ILE A 27 10.11 -19.24 -18.57
C ILE A 27 9.55 -20.59 -18.10
N SER A 28 10.25 -21.23 -17.16
CA SER A 28 9.80 -22.51 -16.64
C SER A 28 8.55 -22.29 -15.77
N LYS A 29 7.68 -23.30 -15.65
CA LYS A 29 6.52 -23.20 -14.74
C LYS A 29 6.97 -22.94 -13.29
N VAL A 30 8.15 -23.43 -12.92
CA VAL A 30 8.76 -23.23 -11.60
C VAL A 30 9.16 -21.75 -11.42
N GLU A 31 9.83 -21.14 -12.40
CA GLU A 31 10.21 -19.71 -12.37
C GLU A 31 9.00 -18.78 -12.28
N VAL A 32 7.84 -19.17 -12.85
CA VAL A 32 6.58 -18.42 -12.72
C VAL A 32 6.01 -18.52 -11.30
N VAL A 33 6.05 -19.72 -10.72
CA VAL A 33 5.55 -19.95 -9.35
C VAL A 33 6.43 -19.26 -8.32
N GLU A 34 7.76 -19.36 -8.45
CA GLU A 34 8.71 -18.69 -7.56
C GLU A 34 8.48 -17.17 -7.55
N LYS A 35 8.35 -16.55 -8.72
CA LYS A 35 8.03 -15.11 -8.82
C LYS A 35 6.67 -14.74 -8.25
N ALA A 36 5.67 -15.62 -8.38
CA ALA A 36 4.35 -15.39 -7.81
C ALA A 36 4.37 -15.45 -6.28
N VAL A 37 5.17 -16.37 -5.71
CA VAL A 37 5.38 -16.48 -4.27
C VAL A 37 6.10 -15.24 -3.74
N GLU A 38 7.20 -14.83 -4.37
CA GLU A 38 7.96 -13.61 -4.00
C GLU A 38 7.04 -12.36 -4.02
N CYS A 39 6.27 -12.18 -5.09
CA CYS A 39 5.30 -11.09 -5.20
C CYS A 39 4.20 -11.14 -4.11
N HIS A 40 3.78 -12.35 -3.73
CA HIS A 40 2.80 -12.51 -2.65
C HIS A 40 3.39 -12.18 -1.28
N GLU A 41 4.62 -12.63 -0.99
CA GLU A 41 5.33 -12.32 0.24
C GLU A 41 5.56 -10.82 0.39
N ASP A 42 5.99 -10.14 -0.68
CA ASP A 42 6.14 -8.68 -0.73
C ASP A 42 4.81 -7.96 -0.44
N TYR A 43 3.71 -8.42 -1.04
CA TYR A 43 2.39 -7.86 -0.80
C TYR A 43 1.95 -8.04 0.66
N MET A 44 2.19 -9.22 1.24
CA MET A 44 1.85 -9.49 2.63
C MET A 44 2.68 -8.65 3.60
N ALA A 45 3.98 -8.48 3.32
CA ALA A 45 4.86 -7.60 4.09
C ALA A 45 4.40 -6.14 4.02
N PHE A 46 4.04 -5.66 2.84
CA PHE A 46 3.48 -4.32 2.65
C PHE A 46 2.20 -4.13 3.48
N ARG A 47 1.26 -5.08 3.40
CA ARG A 47 0.00 -5.02 4.15
C ARG A 47 0.21 -5.03 5.67
N LYS A 48 1.17 -5.82 6.15
CA LYS A 48 1.54 -5.85 7.57
C LYS A 48 2.08 -4.49 8.02
N ASN A 49 2.97 -3.88 7.24
CA ASN A 49 3.51 -2.56 7.56
C ASN A 49 2.42 -1.47 7.54
N GLU A 50 1.50 -1.54 6.57
CA GLU A 50 0.36 -0.63 6.50
C GLU A 50 -0.54 -0.73 7.73
N LEU A 51 -0.81 -1.95 8.21
CA LEU A 51 -1.57 -2.19 9.43
C LEU A 51 -0.84 -1.65 10.67
N GLU A 52 0.44 -1.96 10.83
CA GLU A 52 1.27 -1.46 11.93
C GLU A 52 1.29 0.08 11.96
N ARG A 53 1.40 0.73 10.79
CA ARG A 53 1.33 2.20 10.67
C ARG A 53 -0.03 2.74 11.10
N TYR A 54 -1.12 2.08 10.71
CA TYR A 54 -2.46 2.48 11.09
C TYR A 54 -2.67 2.37 12.60
N GLU A 55 -2.27 1.24 13.20
CA GLU A 55 -2.33 1.02 14.64
C GLU A 55 -1.50 2.05 15.42
N ALA A 56 -0.27 2.32 14.97
CA ALA A 56 0.57 3.36 15.56
C ALA A 56 -0.08 4.76 15.46
N MET A 57 -0.73 5.07 14.35
CA MET A 57 -1.45 6.34 14.17
C MET A 57 -2.65 6.45 15.12
N GLU A 58 -3.45 5.39 15.26
CA GLU A 58 -4.58 5.39 16.19
C GLU A 58 -4.13 5.45 17.65
N ALA A 59 -3.06 4.75 18.02
CA ALA A 59 -2.45 4.86 19.33
C ALA A 59 -1.96 6.30 19.62
N ALA A 60 -1.33 6.96 18.65
CA ALA A 60 -0.90 8.36 18.78
C ALA A 60 -2.09 9.34 18.91
N LYS A 61 -3.17 9.11 18.16
CA LYS A 61 -4.42 9.89 18.28
C LYS A 61 -5.04 9.71 19.67
N LEU A 62 -5.13 8.47 20.16
CA LEU A 62 -5.66 8.17 21.49
C LEU A 62 -4.81 8.84 22.57
N ARG A 63 -3.48 8.70 22.50
CA ARG A 63 -2.55 9.37 23.43
C ARG A 63 -2.74 10.88 23.44
N THR A 64 -2.93 11.49 22.27
CA THR A 64 -3.20 12.94 22.17
C THR A 64 -4.52 13.32 22.83
N LYS A 65 -5.58 12.53 22.67
CA LYS A 65 -6.88 12.76 23.34
C LYS A 65 -6.73 12.65 24.86
N ASN A 66 -6.04 11.62 25.34
CA ASN A 66 -5.80 11.40 26.76
C ASN A 66 -4.97 12.54 27.36
N MET A 67 -3.92 12.99 26.66
CA MET A 67 -3.13 14.16 27.09
C MET A 67 -3.98 15.43 27.18
N LYS A 68 -4.85 15.69 26.21
CA LYS A 68 -5.76 16.84 26.26
C LYS A 68 -6.73 16.76 27.44
N LEU A 69 -7.28 15.58 27.70
CA LEU A 69 -8.16 15.35 28.85
C LEU A 69 -7.41 15.56 30.17
N PHE A 70 -6.20 15.03 30.27
CA PHE A 70 -5.33 15.19 31.42
C PHE A 70 -5.05 16.67 31.73
N MET A 71 -4.68 17.47 30.73
CA MET A 71 -4.46 18.91 30.90
C MET A 71 -5.73 19.63 31.38
N LYS A 72 -6.88 19.33 30.78
CA LYS A 72 -8.17 19.89 31.21
C LYS A 72 -8.51 19.55 32.66
N LEU A 73 -8.23 18.32 33.10
CA LEU A 73 -8.44 17.93 34.49
C LEU A 73 -7.47 18.64 35.43
N LYS A 74 -6.19 18.82 35.03
CA LYS A 74 -5.20 19.56 35.82
C LYS A 74 -5.58 21.04 36.01
N GLU A 75 -6.24 21.64 35.03
CA GLU A 75 -6.71 23.04 35.10
C GLU A 75 -7.96 23.23 35.97
N LYS A 76 -8.66 22.15 36.36
CA LYS A 76 -9.84 22.25 37.23
C LYS A 76 -9.43 22.74 38.62
N GLN A 77 -10.07 23.83 39.06
CA GLN A 77 -9.89 24.37 40.41
C GLN A 77 -10.39 23.42 41.51
N TYR A 78 -11.43 22.65 41.23
CA TYR A 78 -11.99 21.64 42.15
C TYR A 78 -12.18 20.32 41.39
N MET A 79 -11.64 19.24 41.95
CA MET A 79 -11.79 17.89 41.43
C MET A 79 -12.55 17.05 42.44
N ASP A 80 -13.59 16.36 41.95
CA ASP A 80 -14.26 15.33 42.73
C ASP A 80 -13.43 14.03 42.79
N THR A 81 -13.92 13.04 43.53
CA THR A 81 -13.22 11.75 43.68
C THR A 81 -13.06 11.01 42.36
N ASN A 82 -13.99 11.18 41.41
CA ASN A 82 -13.93 10.52 40.11
C ASN A 82 -12.92 11.19 39.19
N ASP A 83 -12.87 12.52 39.19
CA ASP A 83 -11.86 13.32 38.49
C ASP A 83 -10.44 12.94 38.96
N LYS A 84 -10.24 12.75 40.26
CA LYS A 84 -8.95 12.31 40.82
C LYS A 84 -8.55 10.91 40.35
N LYS A 85 -9.47 9.94 40.44
CA LYS A 85 -9.23 8.57 39.94
C LYS A 85 -8.95 8.55 38.44
N LEU A 86 -9.69 9.33 37.66
CA LEU A 86 -9.48 9.46 36.23
C LEU A 86 -8.13 10.09 35.92
N MET A 87 -7.70 11.09 36.69
CA MET A 87 -6.38 11.70 36.56
C MET A 87 -5.26 10.70 36.85
N GLU A 88 -5.35 9.91 37.92
CA GLU A 88 -4.37 8.86 38.25
C GLU A 88 -4.26 7.80 37.13
N LEU A 89 -5.40 7.36 36.58
CA LEU A 89 -5.42 6.43 35.45
C LEU A 89 -4.76 7.02 34.20
N LEU A 90 -5.05 8.29 33.89
CA LEU A 90 -4.44 8.99 32.76
C LEU A 90 -2.93 9.21 32.98
N GLU A 91 -2.48 9.47 34.20
CA GLU A 91 -1.05 9.60 34.51
C GLU A 91 -0.31 8.27 34.27
N LEU A 92 -0.88 7.16 34.74
CA LEU A 92 -0.33 5.82 34.51
C LEU A 92 -0.30 5.48 33.01
N GLU A 93 -1.36 5.76 32.27
CA GLU A 93 -1.42 5.44 30.84
C GLU A 93 -0.47 6.31 30.00
N LEU A 94 -0.32 7.60 30.34
CA LEU A 94 0.49 8.54 29.56
C LEU A 94 1.98 8.54 29.92
N PHE A 95 2.31 8.24 31.18
CA PHE A 95 3.65 8.38 31.76
C PHE A 95 4.12 7.15 32.55
N GLY A 96 3.27 6.16 32.82
CA GLY A 96 3.58 4.99 33.64
C GLY A 96 4.42 3.90 32.95
N HIS A 97 4.95 4.16 31.75
CA HIS A 97 6.00 3.35 31.15
C HIS A 97 7.38 3.86 31.62
N ASN A 98 7.77 3.47 32.83
CA ASN A 98 9.17 3.39 33.28
C ASN A 98 9.48 1.95 33.68
#